data_AF-A0A958UTK3-F1
#
_entry.id   AF-A0A958UTK3-F1
#
_cell.length_a   1.000
_cell.length_b   1.000
_cell.length_c   1.000
_cell.angle_alpha   90.00
_cell.angle_beta   90.00
_cell.angle_gamma   90.00
#
_symmetry.space_group_name_H-M   'P 1'
#
loop_
_entity.id
_entity.type
_entity.pdbx_description
1 polymer ?
#
loop_
_entity_poly.entity_id
_entity_poly.type
_entity_poly.pdbx_seq_one_letter_code
_entity_poly.pdbx_strand_id
1 'polypeptide(L)'
;MQRFILLLFLILFSLKASASYILIPMDADSQKEHLKAYGITYWVLEKQQKVKWLLNYRGGSFLMPDAPEIQKECQIRGVSFEVISDSKTEQILTEISSPSKNMDAVVLEKAPKIAVYSPKGNL
;
A
#
# COMPACT_ATOMS: atom_id res chain seq x y z
N MET A 1 16.35 -44.63 -7.26
CA MET A 1 14.89 -44.43 -7.19
C MET A 1 14.48 -43.41 -6.12
N GLN A 2 14.78 -43.60 -4.83
CA GLN A 2 14.36 -42.64 -3.77
C GLN A 2 14.85 -41.20 -3.96
N ARG A 3 16.09 -40.98 -4.43
CA ARG A 3 16.62 -39.63 -4.72
C ARG A 3 15.89 -38.91 -5.86
N PHE A 4 15.41 -39.65 -6.87
CA PHE A 4 14.62 -39.09 -7.98
C PHE A 4 13.22 -38.71 -7.53
N ILE A 5 12.61 -39.51 -6.64
CA ILE A 5 11.30 -39.21 -6.04
C ILE A 5 11.38 -37.95 -5.17
N LEU A 6 12.45 -37.79 -4.39
CA LEU A 6 12.71 -36.60 -3.58
C LEU A 6 12.91 -35.34 -4.43
N LEU A 7 13.66 -35.43 -5.54
CA LEU A 7 13.83 -34.33 -6.49
C LEU A 7 12.50 -33.95 -7.17
N LEU A 8 11.70 -34.95 -7.56
CA LEU A 8 10.36 -34.72 -8.13
C LEU A 8 9.43 -34.02 -7.12
N PHE A 9 9.48 -34.42 -5.84
CA PHE A 9 8.69 -33.82 -4.77
C PHE A 9 9.10 -32.37 -4.49
N LEU A 10 10.41 -32.06 -4.57
CA LEU A 10 10.93 -30.70 -4.39
C LEU A 10 10.50 -29.76 -5.53
N ILE A 11 10.47 -30.27 -6.77
CA ILE A 11 10.02 -29.51 -7.96
C ILE A 11 8.52 -29.22 -7.87
N LEU A 12 7.72 -30.19 -7.42
CA LEU A 12 6.27 -30.02 -7.23
C LEU A 12 5.92 -29.03 -6.11
N PHE A 13 6.82 -28.81 -5.15
CA PHE A 13 6.62 -27.84 -4.06
C PHE A 13 7.02 -26.40 -4.42
N SER A 14 7.55 -26.15 -5.64
CA SER A 14 7.96 -24.81 -6.10
C SER A 14 6.78 -23.90 -6.50
N LEU A 15 5.65 -24.00 -5.80
CA LEU A 15 4.50 -23.13 -6.02
C LEU A 15 4.91 -21.68 -5.76
N LYS A 16 4.72 -20.83 -6.79
CA LYS A 16 4.95 -19.39 -6.66
C LYS A 16 3.90 -18.81 -5.72
N ALA A 17 4.34 -18.31 -4.57
CA ALA A 17 3.50 -17.48 -3.73
C ALA A 17 3.18 -16.17 -4.48
N SER A 18 1.90 -15.86 -4.67
CA SER A 18 1.46 -14.59 -5.21
C SER A 18 1.31 -13.59 -4.07
N ALA A 19 2.09 -12.51 -4.09
CA ALA A 19 1.83 -11.34 -3.25
C ALA A 19 0.98 -10.33 -4.04
N SER A 20 0.05 -9.68 -3.34
CA SER A 20 -0.72 -8.54 -3.83
C SER A 20 -0.52 -7.35 -2.89
N TYR A 21 -0.79 -6.17 -3.43
CA TYR A 21 -0.77 -4.92 -2.69
C TYR A 21 -2.07 -4.18 -2.90
N ILE A 22 -2.42 -3.36 -1.92
CA ILE A 22 -3.47 -2.37 -2.04
C ILE A 22 -2.82 -1.05 -2.43
N LEU A 23 -3.27 -0.49 -3.56
CA LEU A 23 -2.97 0.86 -3.98
C LEU A 23 -4.19 1.75 -3.70
N ILE A 24 -4.02 2.76 -2.85
CA ILE A 24 -5.00 3.80 -2.62
C ILE A 24 -4.59 5.01 -3.47
N PRO A 25 -5.22 5.24 -4.62
CA PRO A 25 -4.92 6.41 -5.43
C PRO A 25 -5.42 7.67 -4.72
N MET A 26 -4.76 8.80 -5.00
CA MET A 26 -5.04 10.11 -4.37
C MET A 26 -5.25 11.21 -5.42
N ASP A 27 -5.34 10.84 -6.70
CA ASP A 27 -5.74 11.75 -7.77
C ASP A 27 -7.25 12.03 -7.72
N ALA A 28 -7.62 13.23 -8.19
CA ALA A 28 -8.97 13.78 -8.03
C ALA A 28 -10.07 12.95 -8.69
N ASP A 29 -9.74 12.22 -9.77
CA ASP A 29 -10.71 11.48 -10.57
C ASP A 29 -10.99 10.08 -10.01
N SER A 30 -10.04 9.47 -9.29
CA SER A 30 -10.17 8.09 -8.80
C SER A 30 -10.51 7.98 -7.31
N GLN A 31 -10.09 8.92 -6.47
CA GLN A 31 -10.33 8.84 -5.03
C GLN A 31 -11.62 9.53 -4.61
N LYS A 32 -12.56 8.76 -4.07
CA LYS A 32 -13.83 9.29 -3.54
C LYS A 32 -13.65 10.03 -2.21
N GLU A 33 -12.78 9.54 -1.34
CA GLU A 33 -12.71 9.98 0.05
C GLU A 33 -11.25 10.21 0.53
N HIS A 34 -10.64 11.31 0.08
CA HIS A 34 -9.23 11.62 0.33
C HIS A 34 -8.86 11.71 1.82
N LEU A 35 -9.66 12.40 2.64
CA LEU A 35 -9.38 12.53 4.08
C LEU A 35 -9.46 11.18 4.79
N LYS A 36 -10.42 10.33 4.39
CA LYS A 36 -10.55 8.99 4.96
C LYS A 36 -9.44 8.06 4.48
N ALA A 37 -8.93 8.25 3.26
CA ALA A 37 -7.76 7.54 2.75
C ALA A 37 -6.52 7.76 3.63
N TYR A 38 -6.25 9.00 4.05
CA TYR A 38 -5.21 9.28 5.06
C TYR A 38 -5.50 8.56 6.39
N GLY A 39 -6.77 8.51 6.81
CA GLY A 39 -7.20 7.76 7.98
C GLY A 39 -6.96 6.25 7.87
N ILE A 40 -7.16 5.64 6.69
CA ILE A 40 -6.81 4.24 6.43
C ILE A 40 -5.30 4.05 6.54
N THR A 41 -4.51 4.91 5.88
CA THR A 41 -3.04 4.85 5.95
C THR A 41 -2.55 4.93 7.41
N TYR A 42 -3.11 5.85 8.20
CA TYR A 42 -2.80 5.97 9.61
C TYR A 42 -3.13 4.67 10.38
N TRP A 43 -4.33 4.14 10.19
CA TRP A 43 -4.79 2.92 10.84
C TRP A 43 -3.94 1.69 10.49
N VAL A 44 -3.46 1.58 9.24
CA VAL A 44 -2.54 0.54 8.80
C VAL A 44 -1.18 0.68 9.50
N LEU A 45 -0.67 1.91 9.64
CA LEU A 45 0.57 2.19 10.37
C LEU A 45 0.44 1.90 11.88
N GLU A 46 -0.73 2.12 12.49
CA GLU A 46 -1.00 1.72 13.88
C GLU A 46 -0.92 0.20 14.08
N LYS A 47 -1.30 -0.57 13.05
CA LYS A 47 -1.15 -2.03 13.01
C LYS A 47 0.27 -2.50 12.70
N GLN A 48 1.25 -1.59 12.72
CA GLN A 48 2.67 -1.86 12.45
C GLN A 48 2.93 -2.42 11.03
N GLN A 49 2.00 -2.20 10.11
CA GLN A 49 2.18 -2.53 8.70
C GLN A 49 2.82 -1.34 7.99
N LYS A 50 3.86 -1.61 7.21
CA LYS A 50 4.57 -0.56 6.46
C LYS A 50 3.72 -0.10 5.29
N VAL A 51 3.72 1.21 5.03
CA VAL A 51 3.06 1.82 3.87
C VAL A 51 4.11 2.59 3.08
N LYS A 52 4.08 2.50 1.75
CA LYS A 52 4.87 3.38 0.89
C LYS A 52 4.00 4.55 0.45
N TRP A 53 4.47 5.77 0.68
CA TRP A 53 3.90 6.97 0.10
C TRP A 53 4.59 7.26 -1.22
N LEU A 54 3.84 7.17 -2.31
CA LEU A 54 4.33 7.32 -3.68
C LEU A 54 4.18 8.78 -4.11
N LEU A 55 5.18 9.60 -3.79
CA LEU A 55 5.21 11.03 -4.07
C LEU A 55 5.08 11.30 -5.57
N ASN A 56 4.17 12.21 -5.93
CA ASN A 56 3.85 12.61 -7.31
C ASN A 56 3.39 11.47 -8.24
N TYR A 57 3.16 10.26 -7.73
CA TYR A 57 2.51 9.18 -8.45
C TYR A 57 1.03 9.13 -8.07
N ARG A 58 0.14 9.36 -9.04
CA ARG A 58 -1.34 9.34 -8.85
C ARG A 58 -1.81 10.15 -7.64
N GLY A 59 -1.39 11.42 -7.59
CA GLY A 59 -1.76 12.36 -6.53
C GLY A 59 -1.07 12.14 -5.18
N GLY A 60 0.01 11.36 -5.11
CA GLY A 60 0.64 11.02 -3.84
C GLY A 60 0.02 9.77 -3.20
N SER A 61 -0.19 8.73 -4.02
CA SER A 61 -0.89 7.49 -3.63
C SER A 61 -0.18 6.72 -2.51
N PHE A 62 -0.94 5.85 -1.84
CA PHE A 62 -0.42 4.96 -0.81
C PHE A 62 -0.43 3.52 -1.28
N LEU A 63 0.68 2.83 -1.07
CA LEU A 63 0.85 1.43 -1.39
C LEU A 63 1.11 0.65 -0.10
N MET A 64 0.31 -0.37 0.17
CA MET A 64 0.37 -1.16 1.40
C MET A 64 0.15 -2.65 1.12
N PRO A 65 0.61 -3.56 2.00
CA PRO A 65 0.35 -4.98 1.86
C PRO A 65 -1.15 -5.24 1.69
N ASP A 66 -1.49 -6.17 0.81
CA ASP A 66 -2.88 -6.60 0.70
C ASP A 66 -3.26 -7.49 1.89
N ALA A 67 -4.32 -7.09 2.58
CA ALA A 67 -4.90 -7.84 3.69
C ALA A 67 -6.42 -7.68 3.69
N PRO A 68 -7.21 -8.75 3.89
CA PRO A 68 -8.68 -8.69 3.85
C PRO A 68 -9.28 -7.64 4.78
N GLU A 69 -8.68 -7.43 5.95
CA GLU A 69 -9.11 -6.41 6.91
C GLU A 69 -8.93 -4.98 6.38
N ILE A 70 -7.89 -4.71 5.59
CA ILE A 70 -7.64 -3.39 4.99
C ILE A 70 -8.64 -3.13 3.87
N GLN A 71 -8.86 -4.11 2.99
CA GLN A 71 -9.87 -3.99 1.92
C GLN A 71 -11.26 -3.72 2.51
N LYS A 72 -11.63 -4.45 3.56
CA LYS A 72 -12.91 -4.29 4.24
C LYS A 72 -13.04 -2.90 4.86
N GLU A 73 -11.99 -2.40 5.51
CA GLU A 73 -12.00 -1.06 6.12
C GLU A 73 -12.13 0.04 5.04
N CYS A 74 -11.42 -0.10 3.91
CA CYS A 74 -11.58 0.79 2.76
C CYS A 74 -13.02 0.81 2.26
N GLN A 75 -13.65 -0.36 2.09
CA GLN A 75 -15.05 -0.49 1.66
C GLN A 75 -16.02 0.17 2.66
N ILE A 76 -15.87 -0.09 3.96
CA ILE A 76 -16.72 0.47 5.01
C ILE A 76 -16.63 2.00 5.03
N ARG A 77 -15.43 2.56 4.81
CA ARG A 77 -15.20 4.01 4.83
C ARG A 77 -15.43 4.69 3.48
N GLY A 78 -15.74 3.93 2.43
CA GLY A 78 -15.95 4.45 1.08
C GLY A 78 -14.68 4.93 0.36
N VAL A 79 -13.51 4.48 0.80
CA VAL A 79 -12.22 4.82 0.20
C VAL A 79 -12.00 3.98 -1.06
N SER A 80 -11.69 4.63 -2.18
CA SER A 80 -11.30 3.94 -3.42
C SER A 80 -9.94 3.27 -3.26
N PHE A 81 -9.82 2.02 -3.68
CA PHE A 81 -8.57 1.27 -3.69
C PHE A 81 -8.52 0.26 -4.83
N GLU A 82 -7.32 -0.16 -5.20
CA GLU A 82 -7.04 -1.16 -6.22
C GLU A 82 -6.19 -2.27 -5.62
N VAL A 83 -6.55 -3.54 -5.87
CA VAL A 83 -5.69 -4.68 -5.55
C VAL A 83 -4.81 -4.95 -6.77
N ILE A 84 -3.50 -4.77 -6.62
CA ILE A 84 -2.52 -4.93 -7.70
C ILE A 84 -1.56 -6.08 -7.39
N SER A 85 -1.08 -6.74 -8.43
CA SER A 85 -0.09 -7.81 -8.28
C SER A 85 1.28 -7.27 -7.88
N ASP A 86 2.12 -8.15 -7.32
CA ASP A 86 3.53 -7.86 -7.06
C ASP A 86 4.27 -7.36 -8.32
N SER A 87 4.06 -8.01 -9.47
CA SER A 87 4.67 -7.60 -10.74
C SER A 87 4.22 -6.19 -11.17
N LYS A 88 2.93 -5.84 -11.00
CA LYS A 88 2.45 -4.49 -11.30
C LYS A 88 3.04 -3.46 -10.34
N THR A 89 3.20 -3.85 -9.08
CA THR A 89 3.82 -3.02 -8.04
C THR A 89 5.29 -2.72 -8.37
N GLU A 90 6.05 -3.73 -8.78
CA GLU A 90 7.44 -3.56 -9.20
C GLU A 90 7.58 -2.66 -10.43
N GLN A 91 6.68 -2.76 -11.40
CA GLN A 91 6.64 -1.85 -12.55
C GLN A 91 6.43 -0.39 -12.11
N ILE A 92 5.48 -0.15 -11.20
CA ILE A 92 5.21 1.20 -10.66
C ILE A 92 6.43 1.73 -9.91
N LEU A 93 7.05 0.93 -9.05
CA LEU A 93 8.22 1.34 -8.29
C LEU A 93 9.42 1.62 -9.20
N THR A 94 9.57 0.84 -10.28
CA THR A 94 10.59 1.07 -11.30
C THR A 94 10.36 2.40 -12.02
N GLU A 95 9.12 2.71 -12.40
CA GLU A 95 8.74 3.99 -13.00
C GLU A 95 9.09 5.17 -12.07
N ILE A 96 8.71 5.06 -10.79
CA ILE A 96 8.97 6.07 -9.76
C ILE A 96 10.47 6.30 -9.57
N SER A 97 11.28 5.23 -9.60
CA SER A 97 12.73 5.31 -9.41
C SER A 97 13.50 5.94 -10.59
N SER A 98 12.83 6.20 -11.71
CA SER A 98 13.47 6.77 -12.91
C SER A 98 14.00 8.18 -12.63
N PRO A 99 15.30 8.46 -12.86
CA PRO A 99 15.86 9.80 -12.65
C PRO A 99 15.24 10.90 -13.52
N SER A 100 14.54 10.51 -14.59
CA SER A 100 13.84 11.41 -15.50
C SER A 100 12.46 11.85 -15.00
N LYS A 101 11.96 11.26 -13.91
CA LYS A 101 10.64 11.53 -13.33
C LYS A 101 10.82 12.23 -11.99
N ASN A 102 9.99 13.23 -11.72
CA ASN A 102 9.93 13.89 -10.41
C ASN A 102 9.00 13.10 -9.46
N MET A 103 9.37 11.86 -9.13
CA MET A 103 8.60 10.96 -8.26
C MET A 103 9.54 10.33 -7.23
N ASP A 104 8.98 9.86 -6.11
CA ASP A 104 9.74 9.13 -5.09
C ASP A 104 8.84 8.19 -4.28
N ALA A 105 9.40 7.17 -3.64
CA ALA A 105 8.69 6.21 -2.80
C ALA A 105 9.23 6.23 -1.37
N VAL A 106 8.54 6.93 -0.48
CA VAL A 106 8.93 7.08 0.92
C VAL A 106 8.27 5.99 1.77
N VAL A 107 9.07 5.24 2.53
CA VAL A 107 8.55 4.22 3.45
C VAL A 107 8.10 4.86 4.77
N LEU A 108 6.85 4.62 5.13
CA LEU A 108 6.25 5.01 6.41
C LEU A 108 6.19 3.77 7.30
N GLU A 109 6.85 3.83 8.46
CA GLU A 109 6.98 2.68 9.37
C GLU A 109 6.13 2.79 10.64
N LYS A 110 5.74 4.01 11.03
CA LYS A 110 5.00 4.27 12.27
C LYS A 110 3.98 5.37 12.09
N ALA A 111 2.84 5.22 12.75
CA ALA A 111 1.82 6.25 12.78
C ALA A 111 2.38 7.54 13.43
N PRO A 112 2.23 8.72 12.79
CA PRO A 112 2.73 9.97 13.34
C PRO A 112 1.96 10.35 14.62
N LYS A 113 2.61 11.04 15.56
CA LYS A 113 1.91 11.67 16.69
C LYS A 113 1.14 12.89 16.17
N ILE A 114 -0.16 12.95 16.44
CA ILE A 114 -1.01 14.06 16.03
C ILE A 114 -1.10 15.06 17.19
N ALA A 115 -0.65 16.29 16.97
CA ALA A 115 -0.87 17.40 17.89
C ALA A 115 -1.91 18.35 17.27
N VAL A 116 -3.03 18.55 17.95
CA VAL A 116 -4.07 19.51 17.53
C VAL A 116 -3.87 20.80 18.32
N TYR A 117 -3.54 21.88 17.62
CA TYR A 117 -3.51 23.21 18.21
C TYR A 117 -4.92 23.79 18.21
N SER A 118 -5.51 23.95 19.39
CA SER A 118 -6.74 24.75 19.52
C SER A 118 -6.34 26.21 19.80
N PRO A 119 -6.72 27.17 18.96
CA PRO A 119 -6.48 28.58 19.24
C PRO A 119 -7.19 28.97 20.54
N LYS A 120 -6.50 29.71 21.40
CA LYS A 120 -7.11 30.22 22.64
C LYS A 120 -8.17 31.26 22.27
N GLY A 121 -9.46 30.90 22.36
CA GLY A 121 -10.55 31.89 22.36
C GLY A 121 -11.79 31.61 21.52
N ASN A 122 -12.36 30.40 21.54
CA ASN A 122 -13.78 30.21 21.17
C ASN A 122 -14.43 29.18 22.10
N LEU A 123 -14.98 29.70 23.21
CA LEU A 123 -16.06 29.13 24.01
C LEU A 123 -17.11 30.23 24.19
#